data_AF-A0A7C7LR14-F1
#
_entry.id   AF-A0A7C7LR14-F1
#
_cell.length_a   1.000
_cell.length_b   1.000
_cell.length_c   1.000
_cell.angle_alpha   90.00
_cell.angle_beta   90.00
_cell.angle_gamma   90.00
#
_symmetry.space_group_name_H-M   'P 1'
#
loop_
_entity.id
_entity.type
_entity.pdbx_description
1 polymer ?
#
loop_
_entity_poly.entity_id
_entity_poly.type
_entity_poly.pdbx_seq_one_letter_code
_entity_poly.pdbx_strand_id
1 'polypeptide(L)'
;EYPFMDFDGPANVLICPNLAAANIAYKLLQELGDAEMTGPILSGMNLPVQLLARSDGVRDIVHMGAICVRDAIRNESYWETLERISHLEEE
;
A
#
# COMPACT_ATOMS: atom_id res chain seq x y z
N GLU A 1 3.86 2.64 -26.43
CA GLU A 1 3.65 1.18 -26.43
C GLU A 1 4.87 0.53 -25.81
N TYR A 2 4.67 -0.31 -24.79
CA TYR A 2 5.75 -1.00 -24.08
C TYR A 2 5.72 -2.47 -24.53
N PRO A 3 6.54 -2.88 -25.51
CA PRO A 3 6.44 -4.21 -26.12
C PRO A 3 6.83 -5.37 -25.19
N PHE A 4 7.34 -5.05 -23.99
CA PHE A 4 7.68 -5.99 -22.92
C PHE A 4 6.59 -6.11 -21.85
N MET A 5 5.48 -5.38 -21.99
CA MET A 5 4.44 -5.30 -20.97
C MET A 5 3.33 -6.30 -21.28
N ASP A 6 3.22 -7.34 -20.47
CA ASP A 6 2.11 -8.30 -20.53
C ASP A 6 0.86 -7.82 -19.77
N PHE A 7 0.91 -6.64 -19.15
CA PHE A 7 -0.19 -6.04 -18.40
C PHE A 7 -1.14 -5.29 -19.34
N ASP A 8 -2.38 -5.77 -19.41
CA ASP A 8 -3.47 -5.13 -20.18
C ASP A 8 -4.44 -4.36 -19.27
N GLY A 9 -4.95 -3.25 -19.79
CA GLY A 9 -5.96 -2.44 -19.11
C GLY A 9 -5.40 -1.31 -18.24
N PRO A 10 -6.27 -0.65 -17.45
CA PRO A 10 -5.85 0.48 -16.62
C PRO A 10 -5.06 0.02 -15.39
N ALA A 11 -3.89 0.63 -15.17
CA ALA A 11 -3.10 0.39 -13.96
C ALA A 11 -3.86 0.87 -12.71
N ASN A 12 -3.85 0.05 -11.65
CA ASN A 12 -4.47 0.35 -10.36
C ASN A 12 -3.46 0.42 -9.21
N VAL A 13 -2.19 0.07 -9.45
CA VAL A 13 -1.08 0.18 -8.51
C VAL A 13 0.05 0.96 -9.17
N LEU A 14 0.51 2.02 -8.52
CA LEU A 14 1.63 2.83 -8.99
C LEU A 14 2.85 2.60 -8.11
N ILE A 15 3.89 1.97 -8.67
CA ILE A 15 5.18 1.81 -8.00
C ILE A 15 6.07 3.00 -8.38
N CYS A 16 6.41 3.82 -7.40
CA CYS A 16 7.24 5.00 -7.60
C CYS A 16 8.74 4.68 -7.44
N PRO A 17 9.63 5.33 -8.21
CA PRO A 17 11.06 5.03 -8.20
C PRO A 17 11.78 5.43 -6.89
N ASN A 18 11.20 6.37 -6.14
CA ASN A 18 11.72 6.80 -4.85
C ASN A 18 10.64 7.53 -4.02
N LEU A 19 10.97 7.85 -2.77
CA LEU A 19 10.08 8.53 -1.84
C LEU A 19 9.66 9.93 -2.31
N ALA A 20 10.55 10.69 -2.95
CA ALA A 20 10.21 12.03 -3.42
C ALA A 20 9.13 11.98 -4.52
N ALA A 21 9.31 11.09 -5.51
CA ALA A 21 8.34 10.86 -6.57
C ALA A 21 6.99 10.38 -6.01
N ALA A 22 7.01 9.42 -5.06
CA ALA A 22 5.79 8.94 -4.41
C ALA A 22 5.07 10.07 -3.66
N ASN A 23 5.80 10.86 -2.88
CA ASN A 23 5.25 11.92 -2.04
C ASN A 23 4.67 13.08 -2.86
N ILE A 24 5.29 13.41 -4.00
CA ILE A 24 4.74 14.38 -4.94
C ILE A 24 3.48 13.81 -5.60
N ALA A 25 3.55 12.58 -6.11
CA ALA A 25 2.45 11.98 -6.87
C ALA A 25 1.16 11.86 -6.03
N TYR A 26 1.22 11.28 -4.82
CA TYR A 26 -0.01 11.10 -4.03
C TYR A 26 -0.60 12.44 -3.57
N LYS A 27 0.23 13.44 -3.26
CA LYS A 27 -0.25 14.79 -2.89
C LYS A 27 -0.91 15.50 -4.05
N LEU A 28 -0.35 15.38 -5.25
CA LEU A 28 -1.00 15.92 -6.45
C LEU A 28 -2.35 15.24 -6.71
N LEU A 29 -2.45 13.92 -6.49
CA LEU A 29 -3.72 13.20 -6.60
C LEU A 29 -4.74 13.66 -5.54
N GLN A 30 -4.30 13.89 -4.31
CA GLN A 30 -5.14 14.40 -3.24
C GLN A 30 -5.66 15.81 -3.55
N GLU A 31 -4.77 16.73 -3.97
CA GLU A 31 -5.11 18.14 -4.16
C GLU A 31 -5.81 18.43 -5.50
N LEU A 32 -5.41 17.75 -6.58
CA LEU A 32 -5.93 18.01 -7.94
C LEU A 32 -6.92 16.96 -8.42
N GLY A 33 -6.83 15.74 -7.90
CA GLY A 33 -7.67 14.61 -8.31
C GLY A 33 -8.91 14.41 -7.44
N ASP A 34 -9.12 15.26 -6.42
CA ASP A 34 -10.17 15.10 -5.41
C ASP A 34 -10.20 13.68 -4.80
N ALA A 35 -9.00 13.08 -4.69
CA ALA A 35 -8.84 11.71 -4.23
C ALA A 35 -8.82 11.68 -2.70
N GLU A 36 -9.61 10.77 -2.12
CA GLU A 36 -9.51 10.49 -0.69
C GLU A 36 -8.22 9.71 -0.41
N MET A 37 -7.40 10.25 0.49
CA MET A 37 -6.18 9.60 0.93
C MET A 37 -6.42 8.82 2.24
N THR A 38 -5.97 7.57 2.28
CA THR A 38 -5.83 6.80 3.53
C THR A 38 -4.40 6.29 3.63
N GLY A 39 -3.69 6.69 4.69
CA GLY A 39 -2.32 6.26 4.95
C GLY A 39 -1.46 7.33 5.65
N PRO A 40 -0.15 7.07 5.82
CA PRO A 40 0.60 5.95 5.25
C PRO A 40 0.25 4.59 5.87
N ILE A 41 0.18 3.55 5.04
CA ILE A 41 -0.01 2.16 5.49
C ILE A 41 1.36 1.48 5.49
N LEU A 42 1.76 0.98 6.66
CA LEU A 42 2.98 0.18 6.80
C LEU A 42 2.72 -1.29 6.45
N SER A 43 3.69 -1.91 5.79
CA SER A 43 3.70 -3.34 5.46
C SER A 43 5.12 -3.92 5.66
N GLY A 44 5.23 -5.24 5.78
CA GLY A 44 6.50 -5.96 5.96
C GLY A 44 7.00 -6.06 7.40
N MET A 45 6.22 -5.59 8.38
CA MET A 45 6.54 -5.71 9.81
C MET A 45 6.22 -7.12 10.32
N ASN A 46 6.94 -7.58 11.35
CA ASN A 46 6.71 -8.89 11.97
C ASN A 46 5.37 -8.98 12.73
N LEU A 47 4.84 -7.83 13.17
CA LEU A 47 3.52 -7.71 13.77
C LEU A 47 2.80 -6.50 13.15
N PRO A 48 1.46 -6.50 13.12
CA PRO A 48 0.66 -5.38 12.62
C PRO A 48 0.93 -4.12 13.44
N VAL A 49 1.49 -3.11 12.77
CA VAL A 49 1.75 -1.80 13.34
C VAL A 49 1.41 -0.77 12.29
N GLN A 50 0.64 0.25 12.67
CA GLN A 50 0.29 1.37 11.82
C GLN A 50 0.63 2.67 12.53
N LEU A 51 0.95 3.72 11.76
CA LEU A 51 1.32 5.03 12.27
C LEU A 51 0.18 6.02 12.03
N LEU A 52 0.07 6.99 12.94
CA LEU A 52 -0.83 8.13 12.84
C LEU A 52 -0.03 9.42 12.98
N ALA A 53 -0.37 10.43 12.20
CA ALA A 53 0.14 11.78 12.39
C ALA A 53 -0.64 12.47 13.52
N ARG A 54 0.00 13.44 14.20
CA ARG A 54 -0.66 14.20 15.27
C ARG A 54 -1.87 15.02 14.80
N SER A 55 -1.90 15.33 13.51
CA SER A 55 -2.96 16.09 12.86
C SER A 55 -4.12 15.22 12.36
N ASP A 56 -4.04 13.90 12.51
CA ASP A 56 -5.04 12.97 11.98
C ASP A 56 -6.37 13.11 12.72
N GLY A 57 -7.46 13.05 11.95
CA GLY A 57 -8.81 13.13 12.47
C GLY A 57 -9.31 11.78 12.98
N VAL A 58 -10.49 11.78 13.63
CA VAL A 58 -11.14 10.56 14.13
C VAL A 58 -11.32 9.52 13.02
N ARG A 59 -11.66 9.97 11.80
CA ARG A 59 -11.84 9.08 10.64
C ARG A 59 -10.56 8.32 10.30
N ASP A 60 -9.43 9.01 10.26
CA ASP A 60 -8.13 8.40 9.94
C ASP A 60 -7.72 7.39 11.01
N ILE A 61 -7.93 7.74 12.28
CA ILE A 61 -7.68 6.84 13.43
C ILE A 61 -8.49 5.55 13.29
N VAL A 62 -9.79 5.67 12.97
CA VAL A 62 -10.67 4.51 12.78
C VAL A 62 -10.26 3.68 11.56
N HIS A 63 -9.93 4.33 10.43
CA HIS A 63 -9.47 3.64 9.22
C HIS A 63 -8.17 2.87 9.48
N MET A 64 -7.16 3.50 10.09
CA MET A 64 -5.88 2.86 10.38
C MET A 64 -6.02 1.75 11.41
N GLY A 65 -6.90 1.91 12.41
CA GLY A 65 -7.25 0.85 13.36
C GLY A 65 -7.87 -0.36 12.67
N ALA A 66 -8.82 -0.13 11.75
CA ALA A 66 -9.45 -1.21 10.99
C ALA A 66 -8.44 -1.95 10.08
N ILE A 67 -7.53 -1.22 9.43
CA ILE A 67 -6.45 -1.81 8.62
C ILE A 67 -5.53 -2.66 9.50
N CYS A 68 -5.08 -2.12 10.65
CA CYS A 68 -4.21 -2.83 11.59
C CYS A 68 -4.84 -4.13 12.11
N VAL A 69 -6.14 -4.10 12.48
CA VAL A 69 -6.87 -5.31 12.91
C VAL A 69 -7.00 -6.32 11.78
N ARG A 70 -7.25 -5.86 10.54
CA ARG A 70 -7.30 -6.77 9.38
C ARG A 70 -5.95 -7.45 9.15
N ASP A 71 -4.86 -6.72 9.26
CA ASP A 71 -3.51 -7.28 9.15
C ASP A 71 -3.20 -8.26 10.30
N ALA A 72 -3.74 -8.03 11.50
CA ALA A 72 -3.62 -8.97 12.63
C ALA A 72 -4.41 -10.27 12.44
N ILE A 73 -5.57 -10.20 11.78
CA ILE A 73 -6.39 -11.37 11.46
C ILE A 73 -5.79 -12.16 10.30
N ARG A 74 -5.05 -11.50 9.39
CA ARG A 74 -4.33 -12.20 8.32
C ARG A 74 -3.23 -13.06 8.97
N ASN A 75 -3.49 -14.37 9.01
CA ASN A 75 -2.65 -15.36 9.66
C ASN A 75 -1.41 -15.75 8.84
N GLU A 76 -1.15 -15.03 7.74
CA GLU A 76 0.03 -15.18 6.90
C GLU A 76 0.85 -13.89 6.99
N SER A 77 2.13 -14.04 7.32
CA SER A 77 3.04 -12.91 7.27
C SER A 77 3.27 -12.48 5.81
N TYR A 78 3.65 -11.21 5.64
CA TYR A 78 4.07 -10.71 4.32
C TYR A 78 5.18 -11.56 3.71
N TRP A 79 6.12 -12.03 4.55
CA TRP A 79 7.25 -12.85 4.12
C TRP A 79 6.83 -14.24 3.69
N GLU A 80 5.90 -14.88 4.41
CA GLU A 80 5.31 -16.17 4.00
C GLU A 80 4.55 -16.05 2.67
N THR A 81 3.87 -14.92 2.45
CA THR A 81 3.18 -14.65 1.19
C THR A 81 4.18 -14.52 0.05
N LEU A 82 5.28 -13.80 0.25
CA LEU A 82 6.32 -13.65 -0.77
C LEU A 82 7.05 -14.96 -1.07
N GLU A 83 7.43 -15.73 -0.05
CA GLU A 83 8.05 -17.06 -0.23
C GLU A 83 7.16 -17.96 -1.09
N ARG A 84 5.86 -18.00 -0.77
CA ARG A 84 4.89 -18.76 -1.57
C ARG A 84 4.84 -18.28 -3.02
N ILE A 85 4.80 -16.97 -3.27
CA ILE A 85 4.75 -16.43 -4.64
C ILE A 85 6.04 -16.74 -5.39
N SER A 86 7.21 -16.62 -4.76
CA SER A 86 8.48 -16.95 -5.40
C SER A 86 8.57 -18.42 -5.81
N HIS A 87 8.01 -19.33 -5.03
CA HIS A 87 7.96 -20.75 -5.40
C HIS A 87 6.96 -21.05 -6.52
N LEU A 88 5.93 -20.22 -6.72
CA LEU A 88 4.98 -20.34 -7.83
C LEU A 88 5.55 -19.83 -9.16
N GLU A 89 6.58 -18.99 -9.16
CA GLU A 89 7.24 -18.49 -10.37
C GLU A 89 8.37 -19.43 -10.86
N GLU A 90 8.79 -20.40 -10.04
CA GLU A 90 9.80 -21.41 -10.41
C GLU A 90 9.20 -22.69 -11.06
N GLU A 91 7.88 -22.89 -10.99
CA GLU A 91 7.13 -23.96 -11.70
C GLU A 91 6.55 -23.49 -13.04
#